data_AF-R9LQF7-F1
#
_entry.id   AF-R9LQF7-F1
#
_cell.length_a   1.000
_cell.length_b   1.000
_cell.length_c   1.000
_cell.angle_alpha   90.00
_cell.angle_beta   90.00
_cell.angle_gamma   90.00
#
_symmetry.space_group_name_H-M   'P 1'
#
loop_
_entity.id
_entity.type
_entity.pdbx_description
1 polymer ?
#
loop_
_entity_poly.entity_id
_entity_poly.type
_entity_poly.pdbx_seq_one_letter_code
_entity_poly.pdbx_strand_id
1 'polypeptide(L)'
;MNIYSYFREPEQNLNVPSKNEPLWNWITAQVKIWNDPYDQQVKFLQKYHSLLQDDEHLNEKQIKEEVLHSLKKNVWTWTFWKQEFSDLFSFLFVYWVCIEQLWPYVVVRFFEHKPMFSTLSLTLGEVIKVVVVYIIYKLVLDFMAQKKRRDKLSFWLPFIGLFLLYLGAIFCANQLQGVILFHYSLLVVVIITGIFFCFEWDRERKVGK
;
A
#
# COMPACT_ATOMS: atom_id res chain seq x y z
N MET A 1 0.32 -4.81 4.43
CA MET A 1 0.82 -5.75 3.41
C MET A 1 2.21 -5.36 2.91
N ASN A 2 3.06 -6.35 2.59
CA ASN A 2 4.37 -6.09 1.97
C ASN A 2 4.33 -6.22 0.44
N ILE A 3 5.30 -5.60 -0.25
CA ILE A 3 5.35 -5.59 -1.73
C ILE A 3 5.49 -6.98 -2.35
N TYR A 4 6.19 -7.89 -1.68
CA TYR A 4 6.44 -9.23 -2.18
C TYR A 4 5.17 -10.07 -2.15
N SER A 5 4.34 -9.90 -1.11
CA SER A 5 3.01 -10.51 -0.99
C SER A 5 2.06 -9.96 -2.05
N TYR A 6 2.15 -8.66 -2.33
CA TYR A 6 1.36 -8.03 -3.38
C TYR A 6 1.58 -8.65 -4.77
N PHE A 7 2.84 -8.88 -5.15
CA PHE A 7 3.19 -9.44 -6.45
C PHE A 7 3.06 -10.96 -6.55
N ARG A 8 2.83 -11.66 -5.44
CA ARG A 8 2.60 -13.11 -5.46
C ARG A 8 1.17 -13.41 -5.88
N GLU A 9 1.02 -14.54 -6.56
CA GLU A 9 -0.26 -15.09 -7.01
C GLU A 9 -0.46 -16.50 -6.41
N PRO A 10 -0.65 -16.63 -5.08
CA PRO A 10 -0.95 -17.92 -4.44
C PRO A 10 -2.23 -18.58 -4.97
N GLU A 11 -3.11 -17.81 -5.61
CA GLU A 11 -4.33 -18.27 -6.29
C GLU A 11 -4.09 -18.84 -7.69
N GLN A 12 -2.85 -18.86 -8.19
CA GLN A 12 -2.56 -19.29 -9.55
C GLN A 12 -3.10 -20.70 -9.81
N ASN A 13 -3.93 -20.83 -10.86
CA ASN A 13 -4.68 -22.03 -11.27
C ASN A 13 -5.92 -22.39 -10.42
N LEU A 14 -6.36 -21.54 -9.49
CA LEU A 14 -7.61 -21.71 -8.75
C LEU A 14 -8.70 -20.82 -9.34
N ASN A 15 -9.61 -21.45 -10.11
CA ASN A 15 -10.75 -20.75 -10.71
C ASN A 15 -12.05 -21.11 -9.99
N VAL A 16 -12.89 -20.12 -9.70
CA VAL A 16 -14.23 -20.29 -9.12
C VAL A 16 -15.33 -19.94 -10.13
N PRO A 17 -16.57 -20.42 -9.94
CA PRO A 17 -17.70 -19.98 -10.75
C PRO A 17 -17.85 -18.44 -10.76
N SER A 18 -18.27 -17.86 -11.89
CA SER A 18 -18.34 -16.40 -12.10
C SER A 18 -19.18 -15.67 -11.03
N LYS A 19 -20.23 -16.32 -10.54
CA LYS A 19 -21.09 -15.86 -9.44
C LYS A 19 -20.32 -15.63 -8.13
N ASN A 20 -19.32 -16.47 -7.84
CA ASN A 20 -18.51 -16.44 -6.60
C ASN A 20 -17.19 -15.68 -6.77
N GLU A 21 -16.88 -15.22 -7.99
CA GLU A 21 -15.66 -14.48 -8.31
C GLU A 21 -15.46 -13.22 -7.45
N PRO A 22 -16.49 -12.40 -7.13
CA PRO A 22 -16.31 -11.24 -6.25
C PRO A 22 -15.85 -11.61 -4.84
N LEU A 23 -16.44 -12.65 -4.26
CA LEU A 23 -16.09 -13.15 -2.94
C LEU A 23 -14.69 -13.78 -2.94
N TRP A 24 -14.37 -14.59 -3.95
CA TRP A 24 -13.04 -15.18 -4.13
C TRP A 24 -11.92 -14.14 -4.23
N ASN A 25 -12.13 -13.08 -5.02
CA ASN A 25 -11.19 -11.98 -5.13
C ASN A 25 -11.00 -11.27 -3.79
N TRP A 26 -12.08 -11.06 -3.04
CA TRP A 26 -12.00 -10.47 -1.71
C TRP A 26 -11.20 -11.36 -0.74
N ILE A 27 -11.43 -12.68 -0.72
CA ILE A 27 -10.69 -13.63 0.13
C ILE A 27 -9.20 -13.59 -0.23
N THR A 28 -8.88 -13.66 -1.52
CA THR A 28 -7.51 -13.60 -2.03
C THR A 28 -6.80 -12.31 -1.60
N ALA A 29 -7.48 -11.17 -1.69
CA ALA A 29 -6.95 -9.90 -1.22
C ALA A 29 -6.70 -9.90 0.29
N GLN A 30 -7.62 -10.45 1.11
CA GLN A 30 -7.41 -10.56 2.55
C GLN A 30 -6.19 -11.43 2.86
N VAL A 31 -6.07 -12.61 2.26
CA VAL A 31 -4.93 -13.51 2.49
C VAL A 31 -3.58 -12.81 2.20
N LYS A 32 -3.51 -12.01 1.12
CA LYS A 32 -2.32 -11.21 0.80
C LYS A 32 -2.06 -10.11 1.84
N ILE A 33 -3.10 -9.42 2.29
CA ILE A 33 -3.01 -8.33 3.28
C ILE A 33 -2.49 -8.85 4.62
N TRP A 34 -2.97 -10.01 5.05
CA TRP A 34 -2.57 -10.63 6.32
C TRP A 34 -1.19 -11.30 6.25
N ASN A 35 -0.49 -11.23 5.12
CA ASN A 35 0.94 -11.50 4.99
C ASN A 35 1.40 -12.87 5.52
N ASP A 36 0.51 -13.87 5.55
CA ASP A 36 0.85 -15.23 5.98
C ASP A 36 1.96 -15.85 5.13
N PRO A 37 2.71 -16.85 5.62
CA PRO A 37 3.62 -17.64 4.80
C PRO A 37 2.93 -18.21 3.56
N TYR A 38 3.64 -18.24 2.43
CA TYR A 38 3.08 -18.66 1.14
C TYR A 38 2.35 -20.01 1.22
N ASP A 39 2.95 -21.02 1.87
CA ASP A 39 2.33 -22.33 2.02
C ASP A 39 1.01 -22.29 2.81
N GLN A 40 0.89 -21.36 3.76
CA GLN A 40 -0.34 -21.14 4.51
C GLN A 40 -1.37 -20.39 3.67
N GLN A 41 -0.95 -19.39 2.88
CA GLN A 41 -1.81 -18.70 1.93
C GLN A 41 -2.43 -19.68 0.93
N VAL A 42 -1.61 -20.56 0.33
CA VAL A 42 -2.08 -21.57 -0.62
C VAL A 42 -3.06 -22.54 0.03
N LYS A 43 -2.74 -23.08 1.21
CA LYS A 43 -3.64 -23.99 1.94
C LYS A 43 -4.98 -23.31 2.30
N PHE A 44 -4.92 -22.05 2.72
CA PHE A 44 -6.10 -21.28 3.07
C PHE A 44 -6.98 -21.04 1.83
N LEU A 45 -6.38 -20.63 0.72
CA LEU A 45 -7.08 -20.43 -0.54
C LEU A 45 -7.65 -21.73 -1.09
N GLN A 46 -6.96 -22.86 -0.99
CA GLN A 46 -7.49 -24.18 -1.38
C GLN A 46 -8.74 -24.55 -0.57
N LYS A 47 -8.75 -24.32 0.76
CA LYS A 47 -9.93 -24.56 1.62
C LYS A 47 -11.15 -23.75 1.14
N TYR A 48 -10.97 -22.47 0.87
CA TYR A 48 -12.08 -21.60 0.43
C TYR A 48 -12.42 -21.82 -1.04
N HIS A 49 -11.48 -22.26 -1.88
CA HIS A 49 -11.74 -22.65 -3.25
C HIS A 49 -12.72 -23.81 -3.30
N SER A 50 -12.47 -24.89 -2.56
CA SER A 50 -13.38 -26.04 -2.50
C SER A 50 -14.76 -25.64 -1.99
N LEU A 51 -14.83 -24.79 -0.95
CA LEU A 51 -16.09 -24.31 -0.40
C LEU A 51 -16.89 -23.44 -1.40
N LEU A 52 -16.22 -22.73 -2.30
CA LEU A 52 -16.86 -21.88 -3.32
C LEU A 52 -17.18 -22.62 -4.63
N GLN A 53 -16.78 -23.90 -4.77
CA GLN A 53 -17.23 -24.75 -5.88
C GLN A 53 -18.63 -25.33 -5.63
N ASP A 54 -18.97 -25.60 -4.38
CA ASP A 54 -20.26 -26.17 -3.98
C ASP A 54 -21.33 -25.06 -3.90
N ASP A 55 -22.21 -24.99 -4.91
CA ASP A 55 -23.13 -23.87 -5.20
C ASP A 55 -24.40 -23.83 -4.31
N GLU A 56 -24.57 -24.77 -3.37
CA GLU A 56 -25.76 -24.84 -2.52
C GLU A 56 -25.66 -23.88 -1.33
N HIS A 57 -26.18 -22.66 -1.51
CA HIS A 57 -26.51 -21.69 -0.45
C HIS A 57 -25.33 -21.13 0.35
N LEU A 58 -24.35 -20.56 -0.35
CA LEU A 58 -23.27 -19.79 0.27
C LEU A 58 -23.78 -18.49 0.92
N ASN A 59 -23.66 -18.39 2.24
CA ASN A 59 -23.87 -17.14 2.97
C ASN A 59 -22.58 -16.30 2.94
N GLU A 60 -22.49 -15.38 1.98
CA GLU A 60 -21.34 -14.50 1.78
C GLU A 60 -20.88 -13.79 3.06
N LYS A 61 -21.82 -13.33 3.89
CA LYS A 61 -21.51 -12.59 5.11
C LYS A 61 -20.81 -13.47 6.14
N GLN A 62 -21.32 -14.68 6.37
CA GLN A 62 -20.71 -15.64 7.30
C GLN A 62 -19.30 -16.03 6.85
N ILE A 63 -19.09 -16.23 5.54
CA ILE A 63 -17.77 -16.57 4.99
C ILE A 63 -16.78 -15.43 5.21
N LYS A 64 -17.19 -14.18 4.97
CA LYS A 64 -16.33 -13.01 5.21
C LYS A 64 -15.93 -12.90 6.69
N GLU A 65 -16.86 -13.14 7.60
CA GLU A 65 -16.59 -13.13 9.04
C GLU A 65 -15.62 -14.25 9.46
N GLU A 66 -15.82 -15.47 8.95
CA GLU A 66 -14.93 -16.62 9.23
C GLU A 66 -13.51 -16.38 8.70
N VAL A 67 -13.39 -15.83 7.49
CA VAL A 67 -12.10 -15.49 6.86
C VAL A 67 -11.36 -14.45 7.71
N LEU A 68 -12.04 -13.37 8.10
CA LEU A 68 -11.43 -12.32 8.94
C LEU A 68 -11.02 -12.87 10.31
N HIS A 69 -11.87 -13.69 10.94
CA HIS A 69 -11.54 -14.27 12.24
C HIS A 69 -10.33 -15.20 12.17
N SER A 70 -10.26 -16.03 11.12
CA SER A 70 -9.16 -16.97 10.90
C SER A 70 -7.84 -16.26 10.66
N LEU A 71 -7.84 -15.23 9.79
CA LEU A 71 -6.64 -14.46 9.47
C LEU A 71 -6.21 -13.56 10.65
N LYS A 72 -7.16 -13.01 11.41
CA LYS A 72 -6.88 -12.13 12.56
C LYS A 72 -6.07 -12.78 13.68
N LYS A 73 -6.15 -14.10 13.79
CA LYS A 73 -5.40 -14.87 14.79
C LYS A 73 -3.88 -14.74 14.61
N ASN A 74 -3.39 -14.42 13.41
CA ASN A 74 -1.96 -14.40 13.09
C ASN A 74 -1.26 -13.06 13.37
N VAL A 75 -1.96 -11.93 13.53
CA VAL A 75 -1.33 -10.59 13.69
C VAL A 75 -0.44 -10.45 14.92
N TRP A 76 -0.70 -11.22 15.97
CA TRP A 76 0.09 -11.18 17.21
C TRP A 76 1.35 -12.06 17.16
N THR A 77 1.57 -12.77 16.05
CA THR A 77 2.75 -13.63 15.90
C THR A 77 3.95 -12.83 15.41
N TRP A 78 5.14 -13.17 15.90
CA TRP A 78 6.40 -12.59 15.41
C TRP A 78 6.58 -12.81 13.90
N THR A 79 6.15 -13.98 13.40
CA THR A 79 6.22 -14.34 11.98
C THR A 79 5.47 -13.35 11.10
N PHE A 80 4.27 -12.93 11.50
CA PHE A 80 3.50 -11.90 10.82
C PHE A 80 4.30 -10.60 10.67
N TRP A 81 4.82 -10.06 11.78
CA TRP A 81 5.55 -8.80 11.75
C TRP A 81 6.85 -8.88 10.95
N LYS A 82 7.57 -10.01 11.04
CA LYS A 82 8.74 -10.27 10.22
C LYS A 82 8.41 -10.23 8.73
N GLN A 83 7.27 -10.79 8.33
CA GLN A 83 6.81 -10.75 6.95
C GLN A 83 6.31 -9.36 6.56
N GLU A 84 5.54 -8.70 7.41
CA GLU A 84 5.03 -7.33 7.19
C GLU A 84 6.16 -6.33 6.90
N PHE A 85 7.28 -6.42 7.63
CA PHE A 85 8.44 -5.54 7.46
C PHE A 85 9.55 -6.10 6.55
N SER A 86 9.32 -7.22 5.86
CA SER A 86 10.36 -7.85 5.04
C SER A 86 10.83 -6.99 3.85
N ASP A 87 10.01 -6.05 3.41
CA ASP A 87 10.31 -5.06 2.36
C ASP A 87 10.89 -3.75 2.90
N LEU A 88 11.02 -3.58 4.21
CA LEU A 88 11.50 -2.34 4.83
C LEU A 88 12.88 -1.93 4.32
N PHE A 89 13.83 -2.87 4.23
CA PHE A 89 15.18 -2.55 3.74
C PHE A 89 15.19 -2.14 2.27
N SER A 90 14.37 -2.79 1.44
CA SER A 90 14.23 -2.44 0.03
C SER A 90 13.56 -1.07 -0.13
N PHE A 91 12.54 -0.78 0.68
CA PHE A 91 11.91 0.52 0.74
C PHE A 91 12.91 1.60 1.17
N LEU A 92 13.67 1.37 2.23
CA LEU A 92 14.70 2.31 2.68
C LEU A 92 15.76 2.53 1.59
N PHE A 93 16.22 1.48 0.93
CA PHE A 93 17.18 1.65 -0.16
C PHE A 93 16.61 2.52 -1.30
N VAL A 94 15.40 2.24 -1.76
CA VAL A 94 14.80 3.01 -2.86
C VAL A 94 14.43 4.42 -2.43
N TYR A 95 13.63 4.56 -1.38
CA TYR A 95 13.10 5.86 -0.97
C TYR A 95 14.14 6.71 -0.25
N TRP A 96 14.79 6.16 0.77
CA TRP A 96 15.79 6.93 1.52
C TRP A 96 17.07 7.11 0.70
N VAL A 97 17.72 6.04 0.27
CA VAL A 97 19.04 6.15 -0.38
C VAL A 97 18.92 6.74 -1.79
N CYS A 98 18.04 6.21 -2.65
CA CYS A 98 17.98 6.69 -4.04
C CYS A 98 17.23 8.02 -4.19
N ILE A 99 16.05 8.16 -3.58
CA ILE A 99 15.19 9.34 -3.80
C ILE A 99 15.60 10.51 -2.89
N GLU A 100 15.73 10.29 -1.58
CA GLU A 100 16.01 11.41 -0.65
C GLU A 100 17.50 11.79 -0.63
N GLN A 101 18.42 10.85 -0.87
CA GLN A 101 19.86 11.15 -0.81
C GLN A 101 20.50 11.29 -2.20
N LEU A 102 20.50 10.23 -3.01
CA LEU A 102 21.23 10.20 -4.28
C LEU A 102 20.67 11.20 -5.30
N TRP A 103 19.34 11.35 -5.40
CA TRP A 103 18.74 12.26 -6.36
C TRP A 103 19.13 13.74 -6.13
N PRO A 104 18.85 14.38 -4.99
CA PRO A 104 19.14 15.81 -4.80
C PRO A 104 20.63 16.10 -4.63
N TYR A 105 21.38 15.24 -3.94
CA TYR A 105 22.78 15.55 -3.56
C TYR A 105 23.82 15.07 -4.57
N VAL A 106 23.45 14.14 -5.45
CA VAL A 106 24.34 13.62 -6.51
C VAL A 106 23.77 13.91 -7.90
N VAL A 107 22.58 13.41 -8.23
CA VAL A 107 22.05 13.45 -9.61
C VAL A 107 21.72 14.86 -10.08
N VAL A 108 20.90 15.60 -9.33
CA VAL A 108 20.54 17.00 -9.65
C VAL A 108 21.79 17.86 -9.71
N ARG A 109 22.69 17.70 -8.73
CA ARG A 109 23.96 18.44 -8.67
C ARG A 109 24.87 18.15 -9.86
N PHE A 110 24.95 16.89 -10.28
CA PHE A 110 25.68 16.48 -11.48
C PHE A 110 25.12 17.16 -12.73
N PHE A 111 23.80 17.14 -12.93
CA PHE A 111 23.14 17.83 -14.05
C PHE A 111 23.33 19.35 -14.00
N GLU A 112 23.38 19.94 -12.81
CA GLU A 112 23.64 21.37 -12.60
C GLU A 112 25.13 21.74 -12.60
N HIS A 113 26.03 20.77 -12.79
CA HIS A 113 27.50 20.94 -12.78
C HIS A 113 28.01 21.59 -11.47
N LYS A 114 27.36 21.25 -10.35
CA LYS A 114 27.72 21.71 -8.99
C LYS A 114 28.46 20.60 -8.22
N PRO A 115 29.29 20.95 -7.24
CA PRO A 115 29.93 19.96 -6.38
C PRO A 115 28.88 19.15 -5.60
N MET A 116 29.13 17.86 -5.49
CA MET A 116 28.35 16.92 -4.68
C MET A 116 28.58 17.21 -3.19
N PHE A 117 27.59 16.90 -2.36
CA PHE A 117 27.78 16.95 -0.91
C PHE A 117 28.36 15.63 -0.39
N SER A 118 29.39 15.73 0.44
CA SER A 118 30.06 14.57 1.06
C SER A 118 29.52 14.22 2.45
N THR A 119 28.72 15.10 3.05
CA THR A 119 28.19 14.95 4.40
C THR A 119 26.69 15.14 4.41
N LEU A 120 25.99 14.18 4.99
CA LEU A 120 24.54 14.16 5.14
C LEU A 120 24.22 14.09 6.63
N SER A 121 23.48 15.09 7.12
CA SER A 121 23.06 15.16 8.52
C SER A 121 21.72 14.47 8.67
N LEU A 122 21.70 13.30 9.30
CA LEU A 122 20.45 12.61 9.62
C LEU A 122 19.66 13.43 10.65
N THR A 123 18.57 14.06 10.24
CA THR A 123 17.71 14.81 11.16
C THR A 123 16.51 13.97 11.60
N LEU A 124 15.98 14.24 12.79
CA LEU A 124 14.76 13.58 13.29
C LEU A 124 13.56 13.81 12.35
N GLY A 125 13.49 14.99 11.73
CA GLY A 125 12.43 15.32 10.77
C GLY A 125 12.45 14.42 9.53
N GLU A 126 13.63 14.08 9.03
CA GLU A 126 13.77 13.16 7.91
C GLU A 126 13.39 11.73 8.29
N VAL A 127 13.74 11.27 9.50
CA VAL A 127 13.31 9.96 10.01
C VAL A 127 11.77 9.88 10.08
N ILE A 128 11.13 10.91 10.64
CA ILE A 128 9.66 10.97 10.72
C ILE A 128 9.05 10.94 9.31
N LYS A 129 9.61 11.70 8.36
CA LYS A 129 9.15 11.72 6.97
C LYS A 129 9.20 10.32 6.34
N VAL A 130 10.30 9.59 6.51
CA VAL A 130 10.44 8.21 5.99
C VAL A 130 9.39 7.28 6.58
N VAL A 131 9.20 7.33 7.90
CA VAL A 131 8.21 6.48 8.58
C VAL A 131 6.80 6.77 8.04
N VAL A 132 6.44 8.04 7.89
CA VAL A 132 5.13 8.44 7.36
C VAL A 132 4.97 7.96 5.92
N VAL A 133 5.95 8.18 5.04
CA VAL A 133 5.88 7.70 3.65
C VAL A 133 5.78 6.18 3.58
N TYR A 134 6.48 5.46 4.45
CA TYR A 134 6.39 4.01 4.54
C TYR A 134 5.00 3.52 4.95
N ILE A 135 4.37 4.15 5.95
CA ILE A 135 3.00 3.83 6.35
C ILE A 135 2.03 4.04 5.18
N ILE A 136 2.20 5.13 4.45
CA ILE A 136 1.32 5.45 3.32
C ILE A 136 1.52 4.47 2.18
N TYR A 137 2.76 4.13 1.90
CA TYR A 137 3.10 3.07 0.96
C TYR A 137 2.39 1.76 1.30
N LYS A 138 2.36 1.35 2.57
CA LYS A 138 1.62 0.17 3.04
C LYS A 138 0.11 0.29 2.82
N LEU A 139 -0.48 1.44 3.15
CA LEU A 139 -1.91 1.69 2.93
C LEU A 139 -2.28 1.63 1.44
N VAL A 140 -1.44 2.20 0.58
CA VAL A 140 -1.63 2.16 -0.88
C VAL A 140 -1.54 0.72 -1.38
N LEU A 141 -0.57 -0.06 -0.90
CA LEU A 141 -0.48 -1.47 -1.23
C LEU A 141 -1.76 -2.22 -0.81
N ASP A 142 -2.19 -2.07 0.45
CA ASP A 142 -3.39 -2.72 0.97
C ASP A 142 -4.63 -2.39 0.12
N PHE A 143 -4.76 -1.14 -0.30
CA PHE A 143 -5.82 -0.72 -1.21
C PHE A 143 -5.76 -1.42 -2.56
N MET A 144 -4.56 -1.41 -3.16
CA MET A 144 -4.33 -1.94 -4.49
C MET A 144 -4.59 -3.44 -4.53
N ALA A 145 -4.40 -4.16 -3.42
CA ALA A 145 -4.79 -5.57 -3.31
C ALA A 145 -6.31 -5.76 -3.32
N GLN A 146 -7.09 -4.85 -2.73
CA GLN A 146 -8.55 -4.99 -2.65
C GLN A 146 -9.27 -4.53 -3.92
N LYS A 147 -8.67 -3.66 -4.72
CA LYS A 147 -9.32 -3.07 -5.91
C LYS A 147 -8.95 -3.82 -7.20
N LYS A 148 -9.97 -4.40 -7.84
CA LYS A 148 -9.85 -5.12 -9.12
C LYS A 148 -9.75 -4.20 -10.34
N ARG A 149 -10.40 -3.02 -10.32
CA ARG A 149 -10.52 -2.12 -11.49
C ARG A 149 -9.30 -1.20 -11.67
N ARG A 150 -8.09 -1.75 -11.60
CA ARG A 150 -6.83 -1.03 -11.83
C ARG A 150 -6.64 -0.62 -13.30
N ASP A 151 -7.36 -1.29 -14.19
CA ASP A 151 -7.44 -1.03 -15.63
C ASP A 151 -8.21 0.25 -15.98
N LYS A 152 -9.09 0.72 -15.10
CA LYS A 152 -9.93 1.90 -15.38
C LYS A 152 -9.25 3.18 -14.94
N LEU A 153 -9.22 4.17 -15.82
CA LEU A 153 -8.69 5.51 -15.54
C LEU A 153 -9.37 6.17 -14.33
N SER A 154 -10.65 5.85 -14.08
CA SER A 154 -11.38 6.31 -12.90
C SER A 154 -10.75 5.90 -11.57
N PHE A 155 -10.03 4.78 -11.53
CA PHE A 155 -9.27 4.34 -10.36
C PHE A 155 -8.03 5.21 -10.11
N TRP A 156 -7.38 5.68 -11.18
CA TRP A 156 -6.17 6.49 -11.10
C TRP A 156 -6.44 7.98 -10.90
N LEU A 157 -7.62 8.47 -11.27
CA LEU A 157 -8.00 9.89 -11.16
C LEU A 157 -7.71 10.52 -9.78
N PRO A 158 -8.05 9.88 -8.64
CA PRO A 158 -7.73 10.43 -7.32
C PRO A 158 -6.22 10.57 -7.10
N PHE A 159 -5.42 9.57 -7.50
CA PHE A 159 -3.96 9.61 -7.38
C PHE A 159 -3.34 10.69 -8.25
N ILE A 160 -3.83 10.84 -9.48
CA ILE A 160 -3.41 11.91 -10.40
C ILE A 160 -3.78 13.28 -9.82
N GLY A 161 -4.99 13.43 -9.29
CA GLY A 161 -5.43 14.67 -8.65
C GLY A 161 -4.57 15.05 -7.45
N LEU A 162 -4.24 14.09 -6.59
CA LEU A 162 -3.34 14.28 -5.45
C LEU A 162 -1.91 14.63 -5.89
N PHE A 163 -1.41 13.99 -6.96
CA PHE A 163 -0.12 14.31 -7.54
C PHE A 163 -0.08 15.72 -8.13
N LEU A 164 -1.15 16.16 -8.79
CA LEU A 164 -1.27 17.53 -9.30
C LEU A 164 -1.36 18.54 -8.15
N LEU A 165 -2.08 18.24 -7.07
CA LEU A 165 -2.11 19.05 -5.84
C LEU A 165 -0.71 19.17 -5.23
N TYR A 166 0.06 18.08 -5.21
CA TYR A 166 1.45 18.09 -4.76
C TYR A 166 2.33 19.01 -5.59
N LEU A 167 2.27 18.88 -6.92
CA LEU A 167 3.00 19.74 -7.84
C LEU A 167 2.59 21.21 -7.67
N GLY A 168 1.30 21.49 -7.50
CA GLY A 168 0.79 22.83 -7.20
C GLY A 168 1.33 23.38 -5.88
N ALA A 169 1.38 22.55 -4.83
CA ALA A 169 1.95 22.93 -3.54
C ALA A 169 3.45 23.24 -3.64
N ILE A 170 4.23 22.46 -4.40
CA ILE A 170 5.64 22.74 -4.68
C ILE A 170 5.79 24.05 -5.46
N PHE A 171 4.99 24.25 -6.49
CA PHE A 171 5.04 25.46 -7.30
C PHE A 171 4.79 26.71 -6.44
N CYS A 172 3.74 26.68 -5.61
CA CYS A 172 3.45 27.76 -4.67
C CYS A 172 4.57 27.96 -3.64
N ALA A 173 5.17 26.88 -3.13
CA ALA A 173 6.29 26.94 -2.20
C ALA A 173 7.50 27.69 -2.77
N ASN A 174 7.85 27.39 -4.02
CA ASN A 174 9.00 28.00 -4.70
C ASN A 174 8.76 29.49 -5.02
N GLN A 175 7.51 29.88 -5.28
CA GLN A 175 7.14 31.28 -5.52
C GLN A 175 7.13 32.12 -4.24
N LEU A 176 6.84 31.52 -3.08
CA LEU A 176 6.65 32.22 -1.81
C LEU A 176 7.90 32.28 -0.91
N GLN A 177 9.09 31.95 -1.44
CA GLN A 177 10.43 32.07 -0.82
C GLN A 177 10.46 32.16 0.73
N GLY A 178 10.16 31.07 1.43
CA GLY A 178 10.56 30.95 2.85
C GLY A 178 9.51 30.48 3.85
N VAL A 179 8.33 30.01 3.43
CA VAL A 179 7.37 29.44 4.38
C VAL A 179 7.77 27.99 4.71
N ILE A 180 8.36 27.79 5.90
CA ILE A 180 8.83 26.51 6.48
C ILE A 180 7.78 25.38 6.39
N LEU A 181 6.48 25.73 6.33
CA LEU A 181 5.38 24.78 6.16
C LEU A 181 5.50 23.92 4.88
N PHE A 182 6.24 24.39 3.85
CA PHE A 182 6.31 23.73 2.54
C PHE A 182 7.53 22.81 2.33
N HIS A 183 8.50 22.77 3.25
CA HIS A 183 9.52 21.71 3.25
C HIS A 183 8.91 20.32 3.54
N TYR A 184 7.65 20.29 3.97
CA TYR A 184 6.85 19.11 4.19
C TYR A 184 5.76 18.91 3.11
N SER A 185 5.89 19.51 1.92
CA SER A 185 4.89 19.37 0.83
C SER A 185 4.55 17.91 0.51
N LEU A 186 5.56 17.04 0.52
CA LEU A 186 5.36 15.60 0.33
C LEU A 186 4.60 15.00 1.53
N LEU A 187 4.97 15.36 2.76
CA LEU A 187 4.31 14.89 3.98
C LEU A 187 2.84 15.34 4.06
N VAL A 188 2.53 16.58 3.67
CA VAL A 188 1.16 17.11 3.63
C VAL A 188 0.35 16.36 2.59
N VAL A 189 0.89 16.13 1.40
CA VAL A 189 0.21 15.35 0.35
C VAL A 189 0.01 13.91 0.77
N VAL A 190 1.01 13.33 1.40
CA VAL A 190 0.97 11.99 1.95
C VAL A 190 -0.13 11.93 3.02
N ILE A 191 -0.14 12.80 4.03
CA ILE A 191 -1.20 12.87 5.05
C ILE A 191 -2.59 13.07 4.43
N ILE A 192 -2.74 13.99 3.48
CA ILE A 192 -4.02 14.22 2.78
C ILE A 192 -4.43 12.97 1.98
N THR A 193 -3.47 12.31 1.31
CA THR A 193 -3.71 11.04 0.60
C THR A 193 -4.17 9.97 1.58
N GLY A 194 -3.51 9.81 2.72
CA GLY A 194 -3.89 8.87 3.77
C GLY A 194 -5.26 9.17 4.38
N ILE A 195 -5.60 10.45 4.59
CA ILE A 195 -6.93 10.86 5.10
C ILE A 195 -8.01 10.58 4.06
N PHE A 196 -7.81 11.02 2.81
CA PHE A 196 -8.74 10.77 1.72
C PHE A 196 -8.96 9.26 1.51
N PHE A 197 -7.87 8.52 1.66
CA PHE A 197 -7.87 7.07 1.63
C PHE A 197 -8.73 6.44 2.73
N CYS A 198 -8.53 6.86 3.98
CA CYS A 198 -9.36 6.44 5.12
C CYS A 198 -10.84 6.80 4.93
N PHE A 199 -11.16 7.96 4.34
CA PHE A 199 -12.54 8.37 4.07
C PHE A 199 -13.21 7.53 2.98
N GLU A 200 -12.56 7.30 1.84
CA GLU A 200 -13.07 6.39 0.80
C GLU A 200 -13.27 4.97 1.35
N TRP A 201 -12.32 4.50 2.16
CA TRP A 201 -12.41 3.20 2.83
C TRP A 201 -13.60 3.08 3.78
N ASP A 202 -13.84 4.09 4.62
CA ASP A 202 -14.98 4.09 5.56
C ASP A 202 -16.32 4.21 4.81
N ARG A 203 -16.34 4.93 3.68
CA ARG A 203 -17.52 5.04 2.81
C ARG A 203 -17.91 3.69 2.23
N GLU A 204 -16.96 2.91 1.71
CA GLU A 204 -17.26 1.59 1.15
C GLU A 204 -17.63 0.55 2.24
N ARG A 205 -17.02 0.63 3.43
CA ARG A 205 -17.42 -0.19 4.58
C ARG A 205 -18.86 0.05 5.04
N LYS A 206 -19.37 1.27 4.86
CA LYS A 206 -20.75 1.64 5.22
C LYS A 206 -21.77 1.25 4.16
N VAL A 207 -21.38 1.23 2.89
CA VAL A 207 -22.26 0.82 1.76
C VAL A 207 -22.40 -0.71 1.66
N GLY A 208 -21.47 -1.47 2.23
CA GLY A 208 -21.52 -2.94 2.33
C GLY A 208 -22.24 -3.52 3.55
N LYS A 209 -23.00 -2.70 4.30
CA LYS A 209 -23.91 -3.15 5.38
C LYS A 209 -25.35 -3.10 4.90
#